data_AF-A0A933DIJ4-F1
#
_entry.id   AF-A0A933DIJ4-F1
#
_cell.length_a   1.000
_cell.length_b   1.000
_cell.length_c   1.000
_cell.angle_alpha   90.00
_cell.angle_beta   90.00
_cell.angle_gamma   90.00
#
_symmetry.space_group_name_H-M   'P 1'
#
loop_
_entity.id
_entity.type
_entity.pdbx_description
1 polymer ?
#
loop_
_entity_poly.entity_id
_entity_poly.type
_entity_poly.pdbx_seq_one_letter_code
_entity_poly.pdbx_strand_id
1 'polypeptide(L)'
;MEPITAQTLKERLKKEKTIEVGGIHFRIRKVPLLLLAEESDDLWGLARQGKDVLAGKIKDLIASPSLSRIRRVLLAGVAQPKLSVIHEEESVCVDLIMADSELSTGLFLAVVNFSLEA
;
A
#
# COMPACT_ATOMS: atom_id res chain seq x y z
N MET A 1 22.46 7.57 15.80
CA MET A 1 21.02 7.86 15.60
C MET A 1 20.65 8.97 16.56
N GLU A 2 20.26 10.14 16.05
CA GLU A 2 19.74 11.20 16.91
C GLU A 2 18.35 10.81 17.47
N PRO A 3 18.00 11.22 18.70
CA PRO A 3 16.69 10.93 19.28
C PRO A 3 15.60 11.65 18.49
N ILE A 4 14.56 10.93 18.09
CA ILE A 4 13.41 11.55 17.40
C ILE A 4 12.61 12.38 18.41
N THR A 5 12.16 13.57 18.01
CA THR A 5 11.30 14.38 18.87
C THR A 5 9.93 13.71 19.06
N ALA A 6 9.27 13.96 20.19
CA ALA A 6 7.93 13.43 20.46
C ALA A 6 6.90 13.84 19.38
N GLN A 7 7.09 15.01 18.76
CA GLN A 7 6.25 15.50 17.67
C GLN A 7 6.48 14.70 16.38
N THR A 8 7.73 14.44 16.02
CA THR A 8 8.09 13.58 14.88
C THR A 8 7.62 12.12 15.08
N LEU A 9 7.71 11.60 16.30
CA LEU A 9 7.18 10.28 16.65
C LEU A 9 5.66 10.25 16.48
N LYS A 10 4.94 11.26 16.97
CA LYS A 10 3.47 11.36 16.84
C LYS A 10 3.01 11.46 15.38
N GLU A 11 3.77 12.17 14.54
CA GLU A 11 3.48 12.27 13.11
C GLU A 11 3.77 10.97 12.35
N ARG A 12 4.83 10.23 12.71
CA ARG A 12 5.09 8.89 12.17
C ARG A 12 4.00 7.90 12.58
N LEU A 13 3.61 7.91 13.85
CA LEU A 13 2.54 7.05 14.37
C LEU A 13 1.16 7.35 13.75
N LYS A 14 0.93 8.57 13.27
CA LYS A 14 -0.29 8.90 12.50
C LYS A 14 -0.28 8.33 11.07
N LYS A 15 0.89 8.00 10.54
CA LYS A 15 1.06 7.59 9.14
C LYS A 15 1.40 6.11 8.97
N GLU A 16 1.71 5.42 10.07
CA GLU A 16 2.10 4.01 10.10
C GLU A 16 1.24 3.21 11.08
N LYS A 17 0.91 1.97 10.72
CA LYS A 17 0.08 1.06 11.52
C LYS A 17 0.73 -0.31 11.53
N THR A 18 0.74 -0.98 12.67
CA THR A 18 1.17 -2.39 12.75
C THR A 18 -0.06 -3.27 12.55
N ILE A 19 0.07 -4.26 11.67
CA ILE A 19 -0.96 -5.24 11.35
C ILE A 19 -0.36 -6.64 11.40
N GLU A 20 -1.21 -7.64 11.52
CA GLU A 20 -0.85 -9.05 11.41
C GLU A 20 -1.54 -9.65 10.18
N VAL A 21 -0.78 -10.30 9.32
CA VAL A 21 -1.29 -11.03 8.16
C VAL A 21 -0.59 -12.39 8.12
N GLY A 22 -1.34 -13.49 8.12
CA GLY A 22 -0.78 -14.84 8.09
C GLY A 22 0.17 -15.15 9.26
N GLY A 23 -0.08 -14.60 10.44
CA GLY A 23 0.79 -14.77 11.62
C GLY A 23 2.07 -13.93 11.62
N ILE A 24 2.28 -13.09 10.60
CA ILE A 24 3.47 -12.24 10.46
C ILE A 24 3.06 -10.79 10.69
N HIS A 25 3.86 -10.08 11.48
CA HIS A 25 3.65 -8.67 11.77
C HIS A 25 4.29 -7.79 10.70
N PHE A 26 3.50 -6.86 10.18
CA PHE A 26 3.96 -5.85 9.22
C PHE A 26 3.67 -4.46 9.76
N ARG A 27 4.59 -3.53 9.52
CA ARG A 27 4.29 -2.11 9.65
C ARG A 27 3.93 -1.59 8.27
N ILE A 28 2.71 -1.09 8.12
CA ILE A 28 2.21 -0.48 6.89
C ILE A 28 2.10 1.03 7.04
N ARG A 29 2.05 1.75 5.92
CA ARG A 29 1.87 3.21 5.85
C ARG A 29 0.78 3.59 4.86
N LYS A 30 0.19 4.78 5.02
CA LYS A 30 -0.76 5.32 4.03
C LYS A 30 -0.04 5.58 2.70
N VAL A 31 -0.68 5.22 1.59
CA VAL A 31 -0.18 5.45 0.23
C VAL A 31 -1.18 6.26 -0.61
N PRO A 32 -0.72 6.99 -1.64
CA PRO A 32 -1.64 7.66 -2.57
C PRO A 32 -2.49 6.64 -3.34
N LEU A 33 -3.81 6.86 -3.41
CA LEU A 33 -4.71 6.00 -4.17
C LEU A 33 -4.40 5.99 -5.69
N LEU A 34 -3.67 6.98 -6.20
CA LEU A 34 -3.17 6.97 -7.57
C LEU A 34 -2.26 5.77 -7.87
N LEU A 35 -1.64 5.14 -6.87
CA LEU A 35 -0.87 3.91 -7.09
C LEU A 35 -1.74 2.73 -7.55
N LEU A 36 -3.06 2.82 -7.36
CA LEU A 36 -4.01 1.86 -7.91
C LEU A 36 -4.20 2.05 -9.42
N ALA A 37 -3.93 3.22 -9.98
CA ALA A 37 -4.06 3.46 -11.42
C ALA A 37 -2.93 2.76 -12.19
N GLU A 38 -3.22 2.12 -13.30
CA GLU A 38 -2.20 1.87 -14.34
C GLU A 38 -2.10 3.07 -15.29
N GLU A 39 -1.04 3.17 -16.08
CA GLU A 39 -0.86 4.28 -17.04
C GLU A 39 -2.02 4.37 -18.06
N SER A 40 -2.69 3.25 -18.30
CA SER A 40 -3.87 3.14 -19.16
C SER A 40 -5.17 3.65 -18.51
N ASP A 41 -5.21 3.85 -17.19
CA ASP A 41 -6.41 4.33 -16.50
C ASP A 41 -6.52 5.87 -16.58
N ASP A 42 -7.51 6.40 -17.31
CA ASP A 42 -7.80 7.84 -17.38
C ASP A 42 -8.51 8.36 -16.11
N LEU A 43 -7.84 8.27 -14.97
CA LEU A 43 -8.38 8.73 -13.68
C LEU A 43 -8.65 10.23 -13.66
N TRP A 44 -7.90 11.03 -14.42
CA TRP A 44 -8.11 12.48 -14.52
C TRP A 44 -9.34 12.84 -15.35
N GLY A 45 -9.64 12.07 -16.40
CA GLY A 45 -10.92 12.14 -17.10
C GLY A 45 -12.09 11.79 -16.18
N LEU A 46 -11.98 10.70 -15.40
CA LEU A 46 -13.01 10.28 -14.46
C LEU A 46 -13.20 11.27 -13.30
N ALA A 47 -12.12 11.84 -12.79
CA ALA A 47 -12.19 12.89 -11.76
C ALA A 47 -12.98 14.12 -12.23
N ARG A 48 -12.87 14.47 -13.52
CA ARG A 48 -13.64 15.56 -14.14
C ARG A 48 -15.12 15.21 -14.36
N GLN A 49 -15.46 13.93 -14.46
CA GLN A 49 -16.85 13.46 -14.60
C GLN A 49 -17.61 13.41 -13.27
N GLY A 50 -16.89 13.46 -12.14
CA GLY A 50 -17.48 13.58 -10.82
C GLY A 50 -16.90 12.59 -9.82
N LYS A 51 -17.07 12.90 -8.53
CA LYS A 51 -16.52 12.13 -7.41
C LYS A 51 -17.03 10.68 -7.38
N ASP A 52 -18.30 10.46 -7.68
CA ASP A 52 -18.91 9.13 -7.59
C ASP A 52 -18.40 8.18 -8.68
N VAL A 53 -18.15 8.71 -9.88
CA VAL A 53 -17.57 7.96 -11.01
C VAL A 53 -16.14 7.51 -10.67
N LEU A 54 -15.32 8.43 -10.17
CA LEU A 54 -13.96 8.12 -9.73
C LEU A 54 -13.96 7.10 -8.57
N ALA A 55 -14.85 7.27 -7.60
CA ALA A 55 -14.98 6.35 -6.48
C ALA A 55 -15.41 4.94 -6.92
N GLY A 56 -16.32 4.84 -7.90
CA GLY A 56 -16.71 3.58 -8.52
C GLY A 56 -15.52 2.87 -9.16
N LYS A 57 -14.77 3.57 -10.02
CA LYS A 57 -13.57 3.02 -10.65
C LYS A 57 -12.53 2.57 -9.61
N ILE A 58 -12.28 3.35 -8.56
CA ILE A 58 -11.34 2.96 -7.50
C ILE A 58 -11.79 1.68 -6.80
N LYS A 59 -13.08 1.53 -6.50
CA LYS A 59 -13.63 0.29 -5.92
C LYS A 59 -13.39 -0.91 -6.83
N ASP A 60 -13.63 -0.76 -8.13
CA ASP A 60 -13.40 -1.83 -9.10
C ASP A 60 -11.91 -2.24 -9.16
N LEU A 61 -11.00 -1.26 -9.12
CA LEU A 61 -9.56 -1.49 -9.11
C LEU A 61 -9.09 -2.24 -7.84
N ILE A 62 -9.78 -2.04 -6.72
CA ILE A 62 -9.51 -2.73 -5.44
C ILE A 62 -10.11 -4.14 -5.45
N ALA A 63 -11.29 -4.32 -6.04
CA ALA A 63 -12.01 -5.60 -6.08
C ALA A 63 -11.32 -6.65 -6.98
N SER A 64 -10.66 -6.21 -8.06
CA SER A 64 -9.93 -7.09 -8.97
C SER A 64 -8.55 -6.51 -9.32
N PRO A 65 -7.61 -6.50 -8.37
CA PRO A 65 -6.30 -5.89 -8.58
C PRO A 65 -5.41 -6.76 -9.49
N SER A 66 -4.67 -6.12 -10.40
CA SER A 66 -3.61 -6.81 -11.16
C SER A 66 -2.41 -7.09 -10.27
N LEU A 67 -1.57 -8.07 -10.62
CA LEU A 67 -0.33 -8.35 -9.89
C LEU A 67 0.61 -7.13 -9.84
N SER A 68 0.65 -6.36 -10.93
CA SER A 68 1.42 -5.11 -11.01
C SER A 68 0.92 -4.08 -10.00
N ARG A 69 -0.39 -3.95 -9.86
CA ARG A 69 -1.03 -3.06 -8.88
C ARG A 69 -0.72 -3.47 -7.45
N ILE A 70 -0.87 -4.75 -7.13
CA ILE A 70 -0.52 -5.31 -5.82
C ILE A 70 0.95 -5.00 -5.51
N ARG A 71 1.86 -5.37 -6.41
CA ARG A 71 3.31 -5.15 -6.21
C ARG A 71 3.64 -3.68 -5.93
N ARG A 72 3.09 -2.74 -6.70
CA ARG A 72 3.32 -1.29 -6.51
C ARG A 72 2.83 -0.80 -5.15
N VAL A 73 1.64 -1.23 -4.74
CA VAL A 73 1.08 -0.86 -3.44
C VAL A 73 1.89 -1.47 -2.29
N LEU A 74 2.33 -2.72 -2.40
CA LEU A 74 3.17 -3.35 -1.39
C LEU A 74 4.52 -2.64 -1.22
N LEU A 75 5.20 -2.33 -2.34
CA LEU A 75 6.49 -1.63 -2.32
C LEU A 75 6.39 -0.24 -1.66
N ALA A 76 5.29 0.48 -1.88
CA ALA A 76 5.09 1.79 -1.28
C ALA A 76 4.52 1.73 0.15
N GLY A 77 3.70 0.72 0.43
CA GLY A 77 2.84 0.64 1.60
C GLY A 77 3.42 -0.15 2.76
N VAL A 78 4.31 -1.11 2.53
CA VAL A 78 4.96 -1.86 3.61
C VAL A 78 6.22 -1.12 4.06
N ALA A 79 6.20 -0.63 5.29
CA ALA A 79 7.31 0.07 5.92
C ALA A 79 8.33 -0.88 6.57
N GLN A 80 7.85 -1.93 7.24
CA GLN A 80 8.70 -2.98 7.81
C GLN A 80 8.02 -4.35 7.69
N PRO A 81 8.77 -5.40 7.28
CA PRO A 81 10.12 -5.33 6.71
C PRO A 81 10.15 -4.50 5.41
N LYS A 82 11.28 -3.84 5.11
CA LYS A 82 11.40 -3.03 3.89
C LYS A 82 11.28 -3.97 2.68
N LEU A 83 10.32 -3.72 1.80
CA LEU A 83 10.18 -4.48 0.57
C LEU A 83 11.00 -3.85 -0.56
N SER A 84 11.62 -4.67 -1.39
CA SER A 84 12.41 -4.22 -2.53
C SER A 84 12.26 -5.19 -3.72
N VAL A 85 12.61 -4.70 -4.90
CA VAL A 85 12.75 -5.53 -6.12
C VAL A 85 14.17 -6.09 -6.22
N ILE A 86 15.15 -5.40 -5.63
CA ILE A 86 16.57 -5.79 -5.61
C ILE A 86 16.88 -6.34 -4.23
N HIS A 87 17.61 -7.45 -4.15
CA HIS A 87 18.11 -7.97 -2.88
C HIS A 87 19.16 -7.00 -2.29
N GLU A 88 18.71 -6.11 -1.40
CA GLU A 88 19.56 -5.24 -0.58
C GLU A 88 19.66 -5.82 0.84
N GLU A 89 20.76 -5.53 1.55
CA GLU A 89 20.86 -5.82 2.98
C GLU A 89 19.69 -5.16 3.73
N GLU A 90 19.07 -5.92 4.65
CA GLU A 90 17.89 -5.52 5.44
C GLU A 90 16.58 -5.33 4.65
N SER A 91 16.50 -5.83 3.41
CA SER A 91 15.27 -5.83 2.61
C SER A 91 14.74 -7.23 2.31
N VAL A 92 13.42 -7.35 2.18
CA VAL A 92 12.74 -8.58 1.74
C VAL A 92 12.30 -8.40 0.30
N CYS A 93 12.63 -9.37 -0.55
CA CYS A 93 12.21 -9.35 -1.94
C CYS A 93 10.68 -9.42 -2.03
N VAL A 94 10.08 -8.45 -2.73
CA VAL A 94 8.63 -8.39 -2.91
C VAL A 94 8.08 -9.65 -3.60
N ASP A 95 8.87 -10.31 -4.43
CA ASP A 95 8.44 -11.50 -5.16
C ASP A 95 8.22 -12.71 -4.25
N LEU A 96 8.92 -12.77 -3.10
CA LEU A 96 8.66 -13.79 -2.09
C LEU A 96 7.31 -13.58 -1.41
N ILE A 97 6.92 -12.32 -1.18
CA ILE A 97 5.59 -11.98 -0.64
C ILE A 97 4.51 -12.27 -1.69
N MET A 98 4.76 -11.92 -2.96
CA MET A 98 3.84 -12.13 -4.07
C MET A 98 3.62 -13.61 -4.41
N ALA A 99 4.58 -14.49 -4.08
CA ALA A 99 4.44 -15.93 -4.27
C ALA A 99 3.35 -16.53 -3.35
N ASP A 100 3.06 -15.89 -2.22
CA ASP A 100 1.94 -16.22 -1.35
C ASP A 100 0.75 -15.30 -1.67
N SER A 101 -0.26 -15.87 -2.34
CA SER A 101 -1.45 -15.13 -2.77
C SER A 101 -2.27 -14.60 -1.59
N GLU A 102 -2.32 -15.32 -0.47
CA GLU A 102 -3.11 -14.93 0.70
C GLU A 102 -2.41 -13.77 1.43
N LEU A 103 -1.10 -13.91 1.64
CA LEU A 103 -0.27 -12.89 2.28
C LEU A 103 -0.25 -11.59 1.45
N SER A 104 0.01 -11.68 0.15
CA SER A 104 0.10 -10.51 -0.73
C SER A 104 -1.24 -9.77 -0.87
N THR A 105 -2.35 -10.51 -0.99
CA THR A 105 -3.70 -9.93 -1.05
C THR A 105 -4.10 -9.31 0.29
N GLY A 106 -3.85 -10.01 1.39
CA GLY A 106 -4.14 -9.51 2.74
C GLY A 106 -3.39 -8.21 3.04
N LEU A 107 -2.10 -8.15 2.71
CA LEU A 107 -1.29 -6.95 2.85
C LEU A 107 -1.76 -5.81 1.95
N PHE A 108 -2.08 -6.11 0.68
CA PHE A 108 -2.62 -5.12 -0.24
C PHE A 108 -3.89 -4.46 0.30
N LEU A 109 -4.86 -5.27 0.73
CA LEU A 109 -6.12 -4.77 1.30
C LEU A 109 -5.87 -3.96 2.57
N ALA A 110 -4.97 -4.41 3.44
CA ALA A 110 -4.66 -3.70 4.67
C ALA A 110 -4.04 -2.31 4.40
N VAL A 111 -3.12 -2.19 3.45
CA VAL A 111 -2.52 -0.91 3.03
C VAL A 111 -3.59 0.01 2.44
N VAL A 112 -4.42 -0.51 1.54
CA VAL A 112 -5.47 0.29 0.89
C VAL A 112 -6.49 0.78 1.90
N ASN A 113 -6.99 -0.10 2.77
CA ASN A 113 -7.94 0.27 3.82
C ASN A 113 -7.37 1.33 4.74
N PHE A 114 -6.11 1.16 5.18
CA PHE A 114 -5.46 2.16 6.03
C PHE A 114 -5.29 3.51 5.32
N SER A 115 -5.10 3.50 4.00
CA SER A 115 -5.00 4.72 3.19
C SER A 115 -6.35 5.42 3.01
N LEU A 116 -7.46 4.70 3.14
CA LEU A 116 -8.83 5.22 3.09
C LEU A 116 -9.37 5.66 4.47
N GLU A 117 -8.75 5.23 5.57
CA GLU A 117 -9.08 5.69 6.92
C GLU A 117 -8.90 7.23 7.02
N ALA A 118 -9.89 7.91 7.62
CA ALA A 118 -9.93 9.37 7.80
C ALA A 118 -8.80 9.91 8.70
#